data_AF-A0A553GAB6-F1
#
_entry.id   AF-A0A553GAB6-F1
#
_cell.length_a   1.000
_cell.length_b   1.000
_cell.length_c   1.000
_cell.angle_alpha   90.00
_cell.angle_beta   90.00
_cell.angle_gamma   90.00
#
_symmetry.space_group_name_H-M   'P 1'
#
loop_
_entity.id
_entity.type
_entity.pdbx_description
1 polymer ?
#
loop_
_entity_poly.entity_id
_entity_poly.type
_entity_poly.pdbx_seq_one_letter_code
_entity_poly.pdbx_strand_id
1 'polypeptide(L)'
;MKNFLKVFVAAIMLLSYSSVASAQDETTGPILSEEQKAMVAASKEEKKANHEAFKASLSEEQLAILDNKELSKQEKMKAFAASLSEEQKAMRKANKESVEANRAALRATLSDEQKEAIEAHKKEQRKELRESLSDDQKELIAAARTEKEANRDAFKESLTEEQLAILQDKEMGKKEKQEALRASLSEEQRELRKANMESLKENREAVKETLTQEQKAAMKKQAKQRARKNRNRKNA
;
A
#
# COMPACT_ATOMS: atom_id res chain seq x y z
N MET A 1 -9.29 16.57 -2.38
CA MET A 1 -8.94 15.94 -3.68
C MET A 1 -7.60 15.17 -3.69
N LYS A 2 -7.01 14.78 -2.55
CA LYS A 2 -5.63 14.20 -2.48
C LYS A 2 -5.54 12.65 -2.42
N ASN A 3 -6.66 11.93 -2.55
CA ASN A 3 -6.71 10.46 -2.41
C ASN A 3 -7.07 9.69 -3.70
N PHE A 4 -7.53 10.36 -4.76
CA PHE A 4 -7.94 9.70 -6.01
C PHE A 4 -6.74 9.32 -6.90
N LEU A 5 -5.67 10.13 -6.88
CA LEU A 5 -4.45 9.88 -7.65
C LEU A 5 -3.62 8.69 -7.12
N LYS A 6 -3.84 8.33 -5.84
CA LYS A 6 -3.23 7.15 -5.20
C LYS A 6 -3.93 5.84 -5.57
N VAL A 7 -4.99 5.83 -6.37
CA VAL A 7 -5.73 4.60 -6.70
C VAL A 7 -5.41 4.10 -8.11
N PHE A 8 -5.16 4.98 -9.06
CA PHE A 8 -4.87 4.58 -10.45
C PHE A 8 -3.38 4.31 -10.70
N VAL A 9 -2.47 5.12 -10.15
CA VAL A 9 -1.02 4.79 -10.18
C VAL A 9 -0.62 3.74 -9.13
N ALA A 10 -1.48 3.52 -8.13
CA ALA A 10 -1.44 2.30 -7.32
C ALA A 10 -1.99 1.07 -8.06
N ALA A 11 -2.90 1.19 -9.03
CA ALA A 11 -3.30 0.02 -9.79
C ALA A 11 -2.09 -0.55 -10.58
N ILE A 12 -1.16 0.32 -11.01
CA ILE A 12 0.05 -0.07 -11.73
C ILE A 12 1.23 -0.44 -10.79
N MET A 13 1.28 0.06 -9.54
CA MET A 13 2.39 -0.23 -8.59
C MET A 13 2.04 -1.00 -7.30
N LEU A 14 0.78 -1.25 -7.00
CA LEU A 14 0.31 -1.87 -5.75
C LEU A 14 -0.31 -3.27 -5.96
N LEU A 15 -0.12 -3.88 -7.13
CA LEU A 15 -0.54 -5.27 -7.41
C LEU A 15 0.52 -6.33 -7.04
N SER A 16 1.50 -6.01 -6.18
CA SER A 16 2.47 -7.00 -5.67
C SER A 16 2.19 -7.48 -4.24
N TYR A 17 1.26 -6.89 -3.49
CA TYR A 17 0.94 -7.41 -2.15
C TYR A 17 -0.55 -7.33 -1.83
N SER A 18 -1.16 -8.51 -1.63
CA SER A 18 -2.34 -8.79 -0.77
C SER A 18 -3.69 -8.98 -1.47
N SER A 19 -3.86 -10.03 -2.29
CA SER A 19 -5.18 -10.43 -2.80
C SER A 19 -5.81 -11.66 -2.12
N VAL A 20 -5.11 -12.40 -1.26
CA VAL A 20 -5.70 -13.65 -0.72
C VAL A 20 -6.65 -13.41 0.47
N ALA A 21 -6.45 -12.35 1.26
CA ALA A 21 -7.15 -12.17 2.54
C ALA A 21 -8.15 -11.00 2.58
N SER A 22 -8.48 -10.38 1.45
CA SER A 22 -9.40 -9.24 1.41
C SER A 22 -10.50 -9.47 0.39
N ALA A 23 -11.61 -10.05 0.88
CA ALA A 23 -12.92 -10.21 0.21
C ALA A 23 -13.16 -11.57 -0.46
N GLN A 24 -13.64 -12.53 0.31
CA GLN A 24 -14.66 -13.45 -0.21
C GLN A 24 -16.00 -12.95 0.32
N ASP A 25 -16.62 -12.09 -0.49
CA ASP A 25 -18.05 -11.87 -0.48
C ASP A 25 -18.31 -11.50 -1.94
N GLU A 26 -18.58 -12.53 -2.73
CA GLU A 26 -18.85 -12.51 -4.18
C GLU A 26 -17.70 -12.02 -5.10
N THR A 27 -16.99 -12.98 -5.72
CA THR A 27 -16.45 -13.00 -7.11
C THR A 27 -15.21 -13.91 -7.19
N THR A 28 -15.34 -15.04 -7.92
CA THR A 28 -14.30 -15.75 -8.73
C THR A 28 -12.85 -15.77 -8.23
N GLY A 29 -12.62 -15.94 -6.93
CA GLY A 29 -11.30 -16.25 -6.37
C GLY A 29 -11.09 -17.76 -6.22
N PRO A 30 -9.85 -18.23 -5.98
CA PRO A 30 -9.59 -19.64 -5.68
C PRO A 30 -10.47 -20.06 -4.50
N ILE A 31 -11.13 -21.21 -4.64
CA ILE A 31 -11.97 -21.78 -3.59
C ILE A 31 -11.03 -22.14 -2.43
N LEU A 32 -11.10 -21.34 -1.36
CA LEU A 32 -10.42 -21.65 -0.10
C LEU A 32 -11.12 -22.87 0.53
N SER A 33 -10.34 -23.77 1.13
CA SER A 33 -10.89 -24.85 1.95
C SER A 33 -11.61 -24.29 3.19
N GLU A 34 -12.46 -25.08 3.82
CA GLU A 34 -13.14 -24.66 5.07
C GLU A 34 -12.13 -24.32 6.17
N GLU A 35 -11.03 -25.05 6.28
CA GLU A 35 -9.94 -24.76 7.21
C GLU A 35 -9.25 -23.41 6.90
N GLN A 36 -8.99 -23.12 5.62
CA GLN A 36 -8.42 -21.85 5.19
C GLN A 36 -9.38 -20.68 5.46
N LYS A 37 -10.69 -20.86 5.25
CA LYS A 37 -11.72 -19.87 5.59
C LYS A 37 -11.76 -19.62 7.10
N ALA A 38 -11.70 -20.67 7.91
CA ALA A 38 -11.63 -20.56 9.37
C ALA A 38 -10.38 -19.79 9.82
N MET A 39 -9.21 -20.06 9.23
CA MET A 39 -7.97 -19.32 9.52
C MET A 39 -8.09 -17.83 9.19
N VAL A 40 -8.74 -17.48 8.06
CA VAL A 40 -9.00 -16.09 7.67
C VAL A 40 -10.00 -15.42 8.63
N ALA A 41 -11.04 -16.12 9.07
CA ALA A 41 -12.02 -15.63 10.04
C ALA A 41 -11.38 -15.36 11.41
N ALA A 42 -10.62 -16.32 11.95
CA ALA A 42 -9.88 -16.16 13.20
C ALA A 42 -8.89 -14.99 13.12
N SER A 43 -8.12 -14.88 12.02
CA SER A 43 -7.21 -13.75 11.78
C SER A 43 -7.92 -12.40 11.70
N LYS A 44 -9.21 -12.38 11.32
CA LYS A 44 -10.02 -11.16 11.25
C LYS A 44 -10.52 -10.77 12.64
N GLU A 45 -10.96 -11.73 13.44
CA GLU A 45 -11.36 -11.52 14.83
C GLU A 45 -10.18 -11.03 15.68
N GLU A 46 -9.01 -11.66 15.53
CA GLU A 46 -7.79 -11.23 16.21
C GLU A 46 -7.44 -9.78 15.86
N LYS A 47 -7.51 -9.39 14.57
CA LYS A 47 -7.29 -8.00 14.14
C LYS A 47 -8.31 -7.03 14.74
N LYS A 48 -9.56 -7.46 14.92
CA LYS A 48 -10.60 -6.63 15.54
C LYS A 48 -10.32 -6.43 17.02
N ALA A 49 -10.03 -7.51 17.75
CA ALA A 49 -9.64 -7.45 19.16
C ALA A 49 -8.39 -6.58 19.37
N ASN A 50 -7.36 -6.76 18.55
CA ASN A 50 -6.14 -5.95 18.58
C ASN A 50 -6.42 -4.47 18.29
N HIS A 51 -7.39 -4.17 17.42
CA HIS A 51 -7.80 -2.79 17.15
C HIS A 51 -8.54 -2.17 18.35
N GLU A 52 -9.44 -2.92 18.97
CA GLU A 52 -10.17 -2.48 20.16
C GLU A 52 -9.25 -2.28 21.37
N ALA A 53 -8.33 -3.21 21.61
CA ALA A 53 -7.30 -3.09 22.64
C ALA A 53 -6.42 -1.85 22.43
N PHE A 54 -5.96 -1.61 21.19
CA PHE A 54 -5.19 -0.41 20.88
C PHE A 54 -6.02 0.86 21.10
N LYS A 55 -7.30 0.86 20.70
CA LYS A 55 -8.20 2.01 20.90
C LYS A 55 -8.46 2.29 22.38
N ALA A 56 -8.65 1.24 23.18
CA ALA A 56 -8.82 1.35 24.63
C ALA A 56 -7.55 1.84 25.33
N SER A 57 -6.38 1.63 24.74
CA SER A 57 -5.11 2.13 25.27
C SER A 57 -4.86 3.63 25.03
N LEU A 58 -5.72 4.32 24.27
CA LEU A 58 -5.50 5.71 23.92
C LEU A 58 -5.82 6.66 25.07
N SER A 59 -4.94 7.64 25.30
CA SER A 59 -5.17 8.70 26.29
C SER A 59 -6.12 9.79 25.79
N GLU A 60 -6.66 10.59 26.71
CA GLU A 60 -7.51 11.75 26.38
C GLU A 60 -6.78 12.75 25.47
N GLU A 61 -5.49 13.02 25.73
CA GLU A 61 -4.66 13.89 24.89
C GLU A 61 -4.52 13.34 23.47
N GLN A 62 -4.33 12.02 23.33
CA GLN A 62 -4.23 11.37 22.03
C GLN A 62 -5.56 11.44 21.25
N LEU A 63 -6.70 11.29 21.94
CA LEU A 63 -8.03 11.46 21.35
C LEU A 63 -8.26 12.92 20.92
N ALA A 64 -7.84 13.89 21.73
CA ALA A 64 -7.93 15.32 21.39
C ALA A 64 -7.12 15.66 20.11
N ILE A 65 -5.93 15.08 19.93
CA ILE A 65 -5.15 15.22 18.68
C ILE A 65 -5.93 14.69 17.48
N LEU A 66 -6.64 13.56 17.62
CA LEU A 66 -7.40 12.96 16.54
C LEU A 66 -8.64 13.80 16.17
N ASP A 67 -9.27 14.45 17.14
CA ASP A 67 -10.49 15.25 16.95
C ASP A 67 -10.22 16.71 16.53
N ASN A 68 -9.00 17.23 16.77
CA ASN A 68 -8.62 18.61 16.47
C ASN A 68 -8.96 19.03 15.03
N LYS A 69 -9.86 20.00 14.79
CA LYS A 69 -10.29 20.36 13.42
C LYS A 69 -9.32 21.28 12.68
N GLU A 70 -8.39 21.90 13.39
CA GLU A 70 -7.41 22.86 12.86
C GLU A 70 -6.24 22.14 12.18
N LEU A 71 -5.86 20.96 12.69
CA LEU A 71 -4.80 20.15 12.10
C LEU A 71 -5.25 19.45 10.81
N SER A 72 -4.41 19.52 9.78
CA SER A 72 -4.56 18.66 8.61
C SER A 72 -4.40 17.19 9.01
N LYS A 73 -4.94 16.28 8.19
CA LYS A 73 -4.81 14.83 8.42
C LYS A 73 -3.36 14.39 8.60
N GLN A 74 -2.41 15.00 7.89
CA GLN A 74 -0.99 14.63 7.99
C GLN A 74 -0.40 15.10 9.32
N GLU A 75 -0.73 16.31 9.75
CA GLU A 75 -0.27 16.85 11.03
C GLU A 75 -0.86 16.06 12.20
N LYS A 76 -2.15 15.72 12.16
CA LYS A 76 -2.76 14.80 13.14
C LYS A 76 -2.03 13.49 13.23
N MET A 77 -1.76 12.85 12.09
CA MET A 77 -1.06 11.56 12.07
C MET A 77 0.35 11.67 12.64
N LYS A 78 1.06 12.78 12.39
CA LYS A 78 2.41 13.03 12.91
C LYS A 78 2.38 13.26 14.42
N ALA A 79 1.51 14.16 14.89
CA ALA A 79 1.34 14.46 16.31
C ALA A 79 0.89 13.22 17.09
N PHE A 80 -0.12 12.49 16.59
CA PHE A 80 -0.59 11.26 17.21
C PHE A 80 0.51 10.19 17.26
N ALA A 81 1.27 10.00 16.18
CA ALA A 81 2.37 9.04 16.17
C ALA A 81 3.48 9.40 17.17
N ALA A 82 3.78 10.70 17.33
CA ALA A 82 4.75 11.17 18.31
C ALA A 82 4.27 10.99 19.76
N SER A 83 2.96 11.09 19.99
CA SER A 83 2.37 10.91 21.33
C SER A 83 2.25 9.46 21.79
N LEU A 84 2.58 8.46 20.96
CA LEU A 84 2.43 7.05 21.33
C LEU A 84 3.43 6.63 22.42
N SER A 85 2.94 5.92 23.44
CA SER A 85 3.79 5.31 24.47
C SER A 85 4.61 4.15 23.92
N GLU A 86 5.64 3.72 24.66
CA GLU A 86 6.44 2.56 24.27
C GLU A 86 5.62 1.26 24.25
N GLU A 87 4.68 1.10 25.18
CA GLU A 87 3.73 -0.02 25.22
C GLU A 87 2.82 -0.03 23.99
N GLN A 88 2.31 1.14 23.58
CA GLN A 88 1.48 1.28 22.39
C GLN A 88 2.28 1.00 21.10
N LYS A 89 3.56 1.43 21.05
CA LYS A 89 4.47 1.11 19.93
C LYS A 89 4.76 -0.40 19.88
N ALA A 90 5.04 -1.02 21.02
CA ALA A 90 5.25 -2.46 21.13
C ALA A 90 4.03 -3.26 20.70
N MET A 91 2.83 -2.87 21.15
CA MET A 91 1.56 -3.48 20.72
C MET A 91 1.38 -3.40 19.20
N ARG A 92 1.68 -2.26 18.58
CA ARG A 92 1.61 -2.11 17.12
C ARG A 92 2.62 -2.98 16.38
N LYS A 93 3.82 -3.17 16.93
CA LYS A 93 4.85 -4.04 16.37
C LYS A 93 4.41 -5.50 16.45
N ALA A 94 3.98 -5.97 17.62
CA ALA A 94 3.46 -7.33 17.82
C ALA A 94 2.27 -7.61 16.90
N ASN A 95 1.31 -6.68 16.80
CA ASN A 95 0.17 -6.81 15.89
C ASN A 95 0.61 -6.93 14.42
N LYS A 96 1.65 -6.21 14.01
CA LYS A 96 2.19 -6.31 12.64
C LYS A 96 2.80 -7.70 12.41
N GLU A 97 3.58 -8.19 13.35
CA GLU A 97 4.25 -9.50 13.29
C GLU A 97 3.22 -10.64 13.26
N SER A 98 2.18 -10.58 14.10
CA SER A 98 1.05 -11.53 14.06
C SER A 98 0.38 -11.55 12.67
N VAL A 99 0.09 -10.39 12.09
CA VAL A 99 -0.52 -10.32 10.75
C VAL A 99 0.39 -10.90 9.66
N GLU A 100 1.70 -10.71 9.77
CA GLU A 100 2.68 -11.29 8.84
C GLU A 100 2.76 -12.82 9.02
N ALA A 101 2.79 -13.31 10.26
CA ALA A 101 2.78 -14.73 10.58
C ALA A 101 1.51 -15.44 10.09
N ASN A 102 0.33 -14.91 10.38
CA ASN A 102 -0.96 -15.45 9.92
C ASN A 102 -1.01 -15.50 8.39
N ARG A 103 -0.45 -14.50 7.72
CA ARG A 103 -0.38 -14.48 6.25
C ARG A 103 0.60 -15.52 5.71
N ALA A 104 1.72 -15.76 6.38
CA ALA A 104 2.67 -16.78 6.00
C ALA A 104 2.07 -18.18 6.19
N ALA A 105 1.42 -18.43 7.32
CA ALA A 105 0.69 -19.66 7.61
C ALA A 105 -0.37 -19.96 6.53
N LEU A 106 -1.23 -18.99 6.22
CA LEU A 106 -2.24 -19.16 5.17
C LEU A 106 -1.61 -19.50 3.82
N ARG A 107 -0.51 -18.84 3.45
CA ARG A 107 0.18 -19.13 2.18
C ARG A 107 0.77 -20.53 2.15
N ALA A 108 1.28 -21.02 3.27
CA ALA A 108 1.84 -22.37 3.37
C ALA A 108 0.76 -23.44 3.17
N THR A 109 -0.51 -23.14 3.50
CA THR A 109 -1.64 -24.05 3.27
C THR A 109 -2.16 -24.06 1.84
N LEU A 110 -1.70 -23.17 0.96
CA LEU A 110 -2.23 -23.10 -0.41
C LEU A 110 -1.70 -24.27 -1.25
N SER A 111 -2.61 -24.99 -1.92
CA SER A 111 -2.24 -26.00 -2.92
C SER A 111 -1.62 -25.34 -4.16
N ASP A 112 -0.96 -26.14 -4.99
CA ASP A 112 -0.36 -25.61 -6.22
C ASP A 112 -1.43 -25.18 -7.23
N GLU A 113 -2.57 -25.88 -7.29
CA GLU A 113 -3.74 -25.46 -8.08
C GLU A 113 -4.31 -24.14 -7.57
N GLN A 114 -4.37 -23.94 -6.25
CA GLN A 114 -4.82 -22.67 -5.67
C GLN A 114 -3.84 -21.53 -6.01
N LYS A 115 -2.53 -21.78 -5.94
CA LYS A 115 -1.50 -20.80 -6.33
C LYS A 115 -1.61 -20.45 -7.82
N GLU A 116 -1.78 -21.45 -8.68
CA GLU A 116 -1.94 -21.25 -10.11
C GLU A 116 -3.22 -20.45 -10.41
N ALA A 117 -4.34 -20.79 -9.78
CA ALA A 117 -5.58 -20.03 -9.91
C ALA A 117 -5.42 -18.56 -9.49
N ILE A 118 -4.67 -18.29 -8.40
CA ILE A 118 -4.35 -16.91 -7.98
C ILE A 118 -3.57 -16.17 -9.07
N GLU A 119 -2.54 -16.79 -9.65
CA GLU A 119 -1.71 -16.17 -10.67
C GLU A 119 -2.46 -15.99 -12.00
N ALA A 120 -3.26 -16.98 -12.41
CA ALA A 120 -4.13 -16.89 -13.58
C ALA A 120 -5.12 -15.73 -13.45
N HIS A 121 -5.79 -15.62 -12.30
CA HIS A 121 -6.71 -14.51 -12.03
C HIS A 121 -5.99 -13.15 -12.03
N LYS A 122 -4.78 -13.06 -11.46
CA LYS A 122 -3.97 -11.82 -11.55
C LYS A 122 -3.60 -11.47 -12.99
N LYS A 123 -3.25 -12.47 -13.79
CA LYS A 123 -2.91 -12.29 -15.21
C LYS A 123 -4.10 -11.79 -16.00
N GLU A 124 -5.28 -12.35 -15.76
CA GLU A 124 -6.51 -11.91 -16.43
C GLU A 124 -6.88 -10.49 -16.04
N GLN A 125 -6.84 -10.14 -14.75
CA GLN A 125 -7.08 -8.75 -14.32
C GLN A 125 -6.11 -7.75 -14.95
N ARG A 126 -4.84 -8.14 -15.14
CA ARG A 126 -3.86 -7.29 -15.83
C ARG A 126 -4.17 -7.15 -17.32
N LYS A 127 -4.65 -8.23 -17.94
CA LYS A 127 -5.05 -8.25 -19.36
C LYS A 127 -6.28 -7.37 -19.58
N GLU A 128 -7.35 -7.57 -18.81
CA GLU A 128 -8.56 -6.74 -18.85
C GLU A 128 -8.22 -5.26 -18.67
N LEU A 129 -7.36 -4.94 -17.69
CA LEU A 129 -6.90 -3.57 -17.49
C LEU A 129 -6.18 -3.03 -18.75
N ARG A 130 -5.27 -3.80 -19.34
CA ARG A 130 -4.53 -3.38 -20.53
C ARG A 130 -5.45 -3.17 -21.74
N GLU A 131 -6.46 -4.00 -21.90
CA GLU A 131 -7.46 -3.91 -22.98
C GLU A 131 -8.39 -2.71 -22.78
N SER A 132 -8.66 -2.30 -21.54
CA SER A 132 -9.47 -1.12 -21.22
C SER A 132 -8.79 0.23 -21.48
N LEU A 133 -7.52 0.23 -21.88
CA LEU A 133 -6.73 1.44 -22.16
C LEU A 133 -6.71 1.75 -23.66
N SER A 134 -6.76 3.03 -24.01
CA SER A 134 -6.49 3.48 -25.38
C SER A 134 -5.01 3.29 -25.73
N ASP A 135 -4.68 3.34 -27.03
CA ASP A 135 -3.29 3.19 -27.47
C ASP A 135 -2.42 4.35 -26.98
N ASP A 136 -2.92 5.59 -27.02
CA ASP A 136 -2.25 6.76 -26.41
C ASP A 136 -1.99 6.56 -24.91
N GLN A 137 -2.94 5.98 -24.17
CA GLN A 137 -2.77 5.67 -22.75
C GLN A 137 -1.70 4.60 -22.53
N LYS A 138 -1.63 3.58 -23.39
CA LYS A 138 -0.60 2.52 -23.31
C LYS A 138 0.79 3.09 -23.59
N GLU A 139 0.92 3.93 -24.61
CA GLU A 139 2.18 4.59 -24.96
C GLU A 139 2.67 5.50 -23.83
N LEU A 140 1.78 6.34 -23.29
CA LEU A 140 2.09 7.21 -22.16
C LEU A 140 2.56 6.42 -20.93
N ILE A 141 1.91 5.31 -20.61
CA ILE A 141 2.31 4.43 -19.50
C ILE A 141 3.66 3.75 -19.77
N ALA A 142 3.92 3.33 -21.01
CA ALA A 142 5.19 2.75 -21.41
C ALA A 142 6.33 3.77 -21.29
N ALA A 143 6.14 4.98 -21.79
CA ALA A 143 7.10 6.08 -21.66
C ALA A 143 7.40 6.41 -20.19
N ALA A 144 6.36 6.57 -19.37
CA ALA A 144 6.50 6.83 -17.93
C ALA A 144 7.21 5.68 -17.19
N ARG A 145 7.07 4.43 -17.66
CA ARG A 145 7.78 3.28 -17.10
C ARG A 145 9.27 3.34 -17.42
N THR A 146 9.62 3.62 -18.68
CA THR A 146 11.01 3.77 -19.12
C THR A 146 11.69 4.92 -18.37
N GLU A 147 11.02 6.06 -18.25
CA GLU A 147 11.53 7.21 -17.50
C GLU A 147 11.75 6.87 -16.03
N LYS A 148 10.79 6.18 -15.38
CA LYS A 148 10.94 5.74 -13.99
C LYS A 148 12.11 4.77 -13.81
N GLU A 149 12.36 3.90 -14.78
CA GLU A 149 13.50 2.98 -14.78
C GLU A 149 14.82 3.75 -14.87
N ALA A 150 14.95 4.66 -15.83
CA ALA A 150 16.11 5.54 -15.95
C ALA A 150 16.35 6.36 -14.67
N ASN A 151 15.29 6.95 -14.09
CA ASN A 151 15.35 7.71 -12.84
C ASN A 151 15.79 6.86 -11.64
N ARG A 152 15.38 5.58 -11.60
CA ARG A 152 15.80 4.61 -10.58
C ARG A 152 17.28 4.29 -10.73
N ASP A 153 17.72 4.05 -11.96
CA ASP A 153 19.09 3.63 -12.24
C ASP A 153 20.06 4.80 -12.03
N ALA A 154 19.74 6.01 -12.50
CA ALA A 154 20.50 7.22 -12.18
C ALA A 154 20.62 7.47 -10.67
N PHE A 155 19.53 7.30 -9.91
CA PHE A 155 19.59 7.42 -8.45
C PHE A 155 20.47 6.33 -7.83
N LYS A 156 20.38 5.09 -8.31
CA LYS A 156 21.18 3.97 -7.81
C LYS A 156 22.68 4.16 -8.11
N GLU A 157 23.01 4.64 -9.30
CA GLU A 157 24.38 4.97 -9.70
C GLU A 157 24.96 6.13 -8.89
N SER A 158 24.10 7.06 -8.45
CA SER A 158 24.56 8.15 -7.58
C SER A 158 24.93 7.70 -6.17
N LEU A 159 24.54 6.49 -5.73
CA LEU A 159 24.74 6.03 -4.35
C LEU A 159 26.21 5.71 -4.06
N THR A 160 26.68 6.11 -2.88
CA THR A 160 28.01 5.79 -2.38
C THR A 160 28.09 4.36 -1.82
N GLU A 161 29.30 3.84 -1.63
CA GLU A 161 29.51 2.53 -1.01
C GLU A 161 28.89 2.42 0.38
N GLU A 162 29.01 3.47 1.21
CA GLU A 162 28.37 3.54 2.53
C GLU A 162 26.84 3.46 2.44
N GLN A 163 26.25 4.14 1.47
CA GLN A 163 24.80 4.12 1.23
C GLN A 163 24.32 2.76 0.70
N LEU A 164 25.13 2.09 -0.13
CA LEU A 164 24.87 0.73 -0.58
C LEU A 164 24.97 -0.27 0.59
N ALA A 165 25.90 -0.07 1.52
CA ALA A 165 26.01 -0.88 2.72
C ALA A 165 24.75 -0.77 3.61
N ILE A 166 24.20 0.44 3.79
CA ILE A 166 22.90 0.65 4.47
C ILE A 166 21.79 -0.17 3.81
N LEU A 167 21.78 -0.23 2.48
CA LEU A 167 20.76 -1.01 1.74
C LEU A 167 20.92 -2.52 1.93
N GLN A 168 22.15 -3.01 2.04
CA GLN A 168 22.47 -4.44 2.14
C GLN A 168 22.41 -4.99 3.58
N ASP A 169 22.45 -4.12 4.59
CA ASP A 169 22.45 -4.50 6.01
C ASP A 169 21.26 -5.42 6.37
N LYS A 170 21.51 -6.65 6.81
CA LYS A 170 20.42 -7.60 7.13
C LYS A 170 19.79 -7.38 8.50
N GLU A 171 20.47 -6.67 9.39
CA GLU A 171 20.05 -6.38 10.75
C GLU A 171 19.11 -5.16 10.80
N MET A 172 19.24 -4.24 9.85
CA MET A 172 18.36 -3.06 9.75
C MET A 172 16.97 -3.38 9.19
N GLY A 173 15.94 -2.91 9.89
CA GLY A 173 14.57 -2.90 9.39
C GLY A 173 14.39 -1.96 8.19
N LYS A 174 13.41 -2.25 7.32
CA LYS A 174 13.13 -1.45 6.10
C LYS A 174 12.97 0.06 6.37
N LYS A 175 12.38 0.44 7.51
CA LYS A 175 12.20 1.85 7.87
C LYS A 175 13.51 2.49 8.32
N GLU A 176 14.28 1.79 9.14
CA GLU A 176 15.59 2.25 9.61
C GLU A 176 16.53 2.45 8.43
N LYS A 177 16.58 1.49 7.49
CA LYS A 177 17.32 1.65 6.23
C LYS A 177 16.90 2.90 5.46
N GLN A 178 15.60 3.15 5.36
CA GLN A 178 15.07 4.30 4.64
C GLN A 178 15.44 5.62 5.32
N GLU A 179 15.43 5.67 6.65
CA GLU A 179 15.78 6.86 7.42
C GLU A 179 17.29 7.12 7.36
N ALA A 180 18.11 6.09 7.58
CA ALA A 180 19.56 6.17 7.48
C ALA A 180 20.00 6.59 6.07
N LEU A 181 19.46 5.95 5.02
CA LEU A 181 19.76 6.31 3.64
C LEU A 181 19.36 7.76 3.34
N ARG A 182 18.21 8.23 3.85
CA ARG A 182 17.75 9.61 3.64
C ARG A 182 18.65 10.63 4.34
N ALA A 183 19.11 10.31 5.54
CA ALA A 183 20.01 11.16 6.30
C ALA A 183 21.36 11.27 5.59
N SER A 184 21.86 10.17 5.01
CA SER A 184 23.14 10.12 4.31
C SER A 184 23.13 10.73 2.90
N LEU A 185 21.97 11.14 2.35
CA LEU A 185 21.95 11.67 0.97
C LEU A 185 22.65 13.02 0.87
N SER A 186 23.47 13.19 -0.17
CA SER A 186 24.05 14.47 -0.59
C SER A 186 22.97 15.44 -1.09
N GLU A 187 23.34 16.70 -1.28
CA GLU A 187 22.44 17.71 -1.82
C GLU A 187 21.99 17.36 -3.25
N GLU A 188 22.92 16.91 -4.10
CA GLU A 188 22.67 16.48 -5.47
C GLU A 188 21.72 15.27 -5.51
N GLN A 189 21.93 14.29 -4.64
CA GLN A 189 21.05 13.11 -4.54
C GLN A 189 19.64 13.48 -4.04
N ARG A 190 19.53 14.50 -3.16
CA ARG A 190 18.23 15.01 -2.69
C ARG A 190 17.48 15.71 -3.80
N GLU A 191 18.15 16.55 -4.58
CA GLU A 191 17.56 17.20 -5.74
C GLU A 191 17.17 16.20 -6.83
N LEU A 192 18.00 15.21 -7.13
CA LEU A 192 17.65 14.11 -8.04
C LEU A 192 16.38 13.37 -7.58
N ARG A 193 16.27 13.08 -6.27
CA ARG A 193 15.07 12.44 -5.72
C ARG A 193 13.84 13.35 -5.82
N LYS A 194 14.00 14.66 -5.69
CA LYS A 194 12.91 15.63 -5.81
C LYS A 194 12.44 15.75 -7.26
N ALA A 195 13.37 15.87 -8.21
CA ALA A 195 13.07 15.85 -9.65
C ALA A 195 12.33 14.55 -10.03
N ASN A 196 12.81 13.38 -9.57
CA ASN A 196 12.14 12.10 -9.77
C ASN A 196 10.71 12.08 -9.20
N MET A 197 10.47 12.75 -8.07
CA MET A 197 9.14 12.87 -7.47
C MET A 197 8.21 13.77 -8.29
N GLU A 198 8.75 14.86 -8.84
CA GLU A 198 8.02 15.81 -9.70
C GLU A 198 7.64 15.17 -11.03
N SER A 199 8.58 14.50 -11.72
CA SER A 199 8.31 13.69 -12.92
C SER A 199 7.20 12.66 -12.68
N LEU A 200 7.24 11.94 -11.55
CA LEU A 200 6.17 10.98 -11.20
C LEU A 200 4.80 11.66 -10.98
N LYS A 201 4.78 12.92 -10.55
CA LYS A 201 3.55 13.70 -10.37
C LYS A 201 3.02 14.18 -11.71
N GLU A 202 3.89 14.64 -12.60
CA GLU A 202 3.52 15.06 -13.96
C GLU A 202 2.96 13.90 -14.77
N ASN A 203 3.67 12.77 -14.80
CA ASN A 203 3.20 11.53 -15.42
C ASN A 203 1.82 11.10 -14.91
N ARG A 204 1.55 11.30 -13.61
CA ARG A 204 0.24 11.01 -13.02
C ARG A 204 -0.87 11.92 -13.53
N GLU A 205 -0.59 13.20 -13.69
CA GLU A 205 -1.59 14.15 -14.18
C GLU A 205 -1.82 13.94 -15.68
N ALA A 206 -0.77 13.71 -16.47
CA ALA A 206 -0.89 13.36 -17.89
C ALA A 206 -1.78 12.12 -18.11
N VAL A 207 -1.56 11.04 -17.35
CA VAL A 207 -2.41 9.83 -17.43
C VAL A 207 -3.85 10.14 -16.99
N LYS A 208 -4.06 11.06 -16.04
CA LYS A 208 -5.39 11.40 -15.55
C LYS A 208 -6.18 12.25 -16.55
N GLU A 209 -5.50 13.09 -17.31
CA GLU A 209 -6.11 13.92 -18.35
C GLU A 209 -6.65 13.07 -19.49
N THR A 210 -5.94 11.99 -19.86
CA THR A 210 -6.36 11.07 -20.93
C THR A 210 -7.52 10.14 -20.54
N LEU A 211 -7.99 10.14 -19.28
CA LEU A 211 -9.05 9.25 -18.84
C LEU A 211 -10.42 9.62 -19.43
N THR A 212 -11.13 8.63 -19.96
CA THR A 212 -12.49 8.78 -20.48
C THR A 212 -13.50 9.06 -19.36
N GLN A 213 -14.67 9.59 -19.71
CA GLN A 213 -15.75 9.80 -18.73
C GLN A 213 -16.19 8.49 -18.08
N GLU A 214 -16.23 7.40 -18.85
CA GLU A 214 -16.56 6.06 -18.36
C GLU A 214 -15.50 5.54 -17.38
N GLN A 215 -14.21 5.65 -17.72
CA GLN A 215 -13.11 5.29 -16.82
C GLN A 215 -13.18 6.12 -15.52
N LYS A 216 -13.46 7.44 -15.63
CA LYS A 216 -13.67 8.33 -14.48
C LYS A 216 -14.87 7.91 -13.63
N ALA A 217 -15.98 7.49 -14.25
CA ALA A 217 -17.17 7.02 -13.56
C ALA A 217 -16.93 5.67 -12.85
N ALA A 218 -16.26 4.73 -13.53
CA ALA A 218 -15.85 3.44 -12.96
C ALA A 218 -14.96 3.64 -11.73
N MET A 219 -13.98 4.54 -11.80
CA MET A 219 -13.15 4.91 -10.64
C MET A 219 -13.97 5.47 -9.48
N LYS A 220 -14.94 6.36 -9.75
CA LYS A 220 -15.83 6.89 -8.70
C LYS A 220 -16.69 5.79 -8.08
N LYS A 221 -17.23 4.86 -8.88
CA LYS A 221 -18.02 3.71 -8.41
C LYS A 221 -17.18 2.80 -7.51
N GLN A 222 -15.98 2.44 -7.95
CA GLN A 222 -15.04 1.65 -7.14
C GLN A 222 -14.65 2.36 -5.85
N ALA A 223 -14.39 3.67 -5.89
CA ALA A 223 -14.07 4.46 -4.70
C ALA A 223 -15.25 4.47 -3.71
N LYS A 224 -16.49 4.62 -4.19
CA LYS A 224 -17.70 4.55 -3.35
C LYS A 224 -17.89 3.16 -2.75
N GLN A 225 -17.70 2.09 -3.52
CA GLN A 225 -17.79 0.71 -3.04
C GLN A 225 -16.74 0.44 -1.95
N ARG A 226 -15.49 0.88 -2.15
CA ARG A 226 -14.43 0.79 -1.15
C ARG A 226 -14.77 1.59 0.12
N ALA A 227 -15.32 2.79 -0.02
CA ALA A 227 -15.75 3.60 1.12
C ALA A 227 -16.88 2.94 1.91
N ARG A 228 -17.89 2.38 1.22
CA ARG A 228 -18.98 1.61 1.84
C ARG A 228 -18.46 0.38 2.57
N LYS A 229 -17.58 -0.40 1.95
CA LYS A 229 -16.94 -1.56 2.57
C LYS A 229 -16.15 -1.18 3.81
N ASN A 230 -15.41 -0.07 3.76
CA ASN A 230 -14.68 0.43 4.92
C ASN A 230 -15.60 0.95 6.01
N ARG A 231 -16.79 1.47 5.70
CA ARG A 231 -17.79 1.88 6.69
C ARG A 231 -18.43 0.67 7.38
N ASN A 232 -18.82 -0.34 6.61
CA ASN A 232 -19.40 -1.57 7.15
C ASN A 232 -18.40 -2.30 8.05
N ARG A 233 -17.10 -2.28 7.70
CA ARG A 233 -16.02 -2.81 8.56
C ARG A 233 -15.79 -2.03 9.86
N LYS A 234 -16.25 -0.78 9.95
CA LYS A 234 -16.14 0.04 11.18
C LYS A 234 -17.34 -0.13 12.11
N ASN A 235 -18.47 -0.61 11.58
CA ASN A 235 -19.74 -0.75 12.28
C ASN A 235 -20.07 -2.22 12.63
N ALA A 236 -19.17 -3.16 12.31
CA ALA A 236 -19.29 -4.59 12.57
C ALA A 236 -18.18 -5.02 13.51
#